data_AF-A0A0G0LAQ6-F1
#
_entry.id   AF-A0A0G0LAQ6-F1
#
_cell.length_a   1.000
_cell.length_b   1.000
_cell.length_c   1.000
_cell.angle_alpha   90.00
_cell.angle_beta   90.00
_cell.angle_gamma   90.00
#
_symmetry.space_group_name_H-M   'P 1'
#
loop_
_entity.id
_entity.type
_entity.pdbx_description
1 polymer ?
#
loop_
_entity_poly.entity_id
_entity_poly.type
_entity_poly.pdbx_seq_one_letter_code
_entity_poly.pdbx_strand_id
1 'polypeptide(L)'
;MLKKQKAFTMIELLVSATIIILLTAAGLVSFTQAGVSSRNAKRKADLETMRQALTLYKQDNAYYSESNSVNFPALVTSLYADEYLSEPVIEDPKNNATYAYQASCTAINASNNCIKVTLTATLEPDAEAYDIIAF
;
A
#
# COMPACT_ATOMS: atom_id res chain seq x y z
N MET A 1 51.06 28.51 -31.05
CA MET A 1 50.67 28.98 -29.70
C MET A 1 49.86 27.89 -29.03
N LEU A 2 50.39 27.19 -28.01
CA LEU A 2 49.60 26.22 -27.24
C LEU A 2 48.65 26.98 -26.31
N LYS A 3 47.35 26.76 -26.46
CA LYS A 3 46.31 27.27 -25.57
C LYS A 3 46.48 26.61 -24.20
N LYS A 4 46.73 27.39 -23.13
CA LYS A 4 46.74 26.86 -21.77
C LYS A 4 45.36 26.27 -21.46
N GLN A 5 45.28 24.96 -21.25
CA GLN A 5 44.06 24.32 -20.76
C GLN A 5 43.95 24.60 -19.26
N LYS A 6 42.82 25.17 -18.85
CA LYS A 6 42.52 25.39 -17.43
C LYS A 6 42.18 24.02 -16.82
N ALA A 7 43.05 23.53 -15.94
CA ALA A 7 42.79 22.37 -15.10
C ALA A 7 42.19 22.84 -13.76
N PHE A 8 41.34 22.01 -13.16
CA PHE A 8 40.83 22.24 -11.82
C PHE A 8 41.96 22.17 -10.78
N THR A 9 41.87 23.02 -9.76
CA THR A 9 42.75 23.00 -8.60
C THR A 9 42.38 21.84 -7.67
N MET A 10 43.34 21.39 -6.85
CA MET A 10 43.06 20.36 -5.84
C MET A 10 41.98 20.79 -4.83
N ILE A 11 41.89 22.08 -4.52
CA ILE A 11 40.87 22.63 -3.63
C ILE A 11 39.48 22.57 -4.28
N GLU A 12 39.35 22.85 -5.58
CA GLU A 12 38.05 22.76 -6.28
C GLU A 12 37.52 21.32 -6.33
N LEU A 13 38.40 20.34 -6.55
CA LEU A 13 38.01 18.92 -6.48
C LEU A 13 37.63 18.50 -5.07
N LEU A 14 38.33 19.00 -4.04
CA LEU A 14 38.00 18.72 -2.64
C LEU A 14 36.62 19.29 -2.27
N VAL A 15 36.37 20.57 -2.58
CA VAL A 15 35.12 21.26 -2.22
C VAL A 15 33.92 20.71 -3.01
N SER A 16 34.09 20.38 -4.29
CA SER A 16 33.00 19.79 -5.08
C SER A 16 32.61 18.40 -4.58
N ALA A 17 33.60 17.54 -4.25
CA ALA A 17 33.33 16.22 -3.70
C ALA A 17 32.60 16.29 -2.35
N THR A 18 32.97 17.23 -1.47
CA THR A 18 32.27 17.39 -0.17
C THR A 18 30.82 17.84 -0.36
N ILE A 19 30.55 18.76 -1.29
CA ILE A 19 29.17 19.19 -1.61
C ILE A 19 28.35 18.02 -2.17
N ILE A 20 28.91 17.21 -3.09
CA ILE A 20 28.22 16.05 -3.65
C ILE A 20 27.87 15.04 -2.54
N ILE A 21 28.79 14.76 -1.62
CA ILE A 21 28.55 13.84 -0.49
C ILE A 21 27.40 14.35 0.39
N LEU A 22 27.38 15.65 0.71
CA LEU A 22 26.33 16.25 1.53
C LEU A 22 24.96 16.19 0.85
N LEU A 23 24.89 16.55 -0.44
CA LEU A 23 23.64 16.54 -1.20
C LEU A 23 23.11 15.12 -1.42
N THR A 24 23.99 14.16 -1.70
CA THR A 24 23.59 12.76 -1.90
C THR A 24 23.08 12.13 -0.60
N ALA A 25 23.72 12.41 0.54
CA ALA A 25 23.25 11.94 1.84
C ALA A 25 21.85 12.47 2.18
N ALA A 26 21.61 13.78 2.01
CA ALA A 26 20.31 14.39 2.24
C ALA A 26 19.24 13.87 1.24
N GLY A 27 19.62 13.71 -0.03
CA GLY A 27 18.75 13.20 -1.08
C GLY A 27 18.28 11.77 -0.83
N LEU A 28 19.16 10.89 -0.33
CA LEU A 28 18.82 9.50 -0.04
C LEU A 28 17.74 9.38 1.03
N VAL A 29 17.84 10.16 2.12
CA VAL A 29 16.83 10.16 3.20
C VAL A 29 15.47 10.65 2.69
N SER A 30 15.47 11.69 1.85
CA SER A 30 14.23 12.18 1.24
C SER A 30 13.59 11.13 0.32
N PHE A 31 14.40 10.45 -0.49
CA PHE A 31 13.93 9.42 -1.42
C PHE A 31 13.32 8.20 -0.70
N THR A 32 13.95 7.72 0.38
CA THR A 32 13.42 6.60 1.15
C THR A 32 12.07 6.94 1.78
N GLN A 33 11.93 8.14 2.35
CA GLN A 33 10.67 8.61 2.94
C GLN A 33 9.56 8.77 1.89
N ALA A 34 9.89 9.31 0.71
CA ALA A 34 8.94 9.43 -0.40
C ALA A 34 8.44 8.05 -0.86
N GLY A 35 9.33 7.06 -0.94
CA GLY A 35 8.97 5.67 -1.24
C GLY A 35 8.02 5.08 -0.20
N VAL A 36 8.29 5.26 1.10
CA VAL A 36 7.40 4.81 2.19
C VAL A 36 6.00 5.44 2.05
N SER A 37 5.95 6.76 1.83
CA SER A 37 4.70 7.50 1.66
C SER A 37 3.88 6.99 0.47
N SER A 38 4.52 6.78 -0.68
CA SER A 38 3.87 6.27 -1.90
C SER A 38 3.26 4.88 -1.69
N ARG A 39 3.96 3.98 -0.99
CA ARG A 39 3.46 2.63 -0.71
C ARG A 39 2.30 2.64 0.27
N ASN A 40 2.39 3.44 1.34
CA ASN A 40 1.28 3.62 2.28
C ASN A 40 0.05 4.23 1.61
N ALA A 41 0.22 5.17 0.66
CA ALA A 41 -0.87 5.72 -0.12
C ALA A 41 -1.56 4.65 -0.98
N LYS A 42 -0.78 3.79 -1.65
CA LYS A 42 -1.32 2.65 -2.42
C LYS A 42 -2.09 1.67 -1.51
N ARG A 43 -1.55 1.30 -0.35
CA ARG A 43 -2.24 0.44 0.64
C ARG A 43 -3.60 0.99 1.03
N LYS A 44 -3.68 2.29 1.31
CA LYS A 44 -4.95 2.96 1.66
C LYS A 44 -5.94 2.96 0.49
N ALA A 45 -5.45 3.24 -0.72
CA ALA A 45 -6.28 3.21 -1.93
C ALA A 45 -6.83 1.79 -2.21
N ASP A 46 -6.03 0.76 -1.94
CA ASP A 46 -6.43 -0.65 -2.10
C ASP A 46 -7.55 -1.03 -1.14
N LEU A 47 -7.45 -0.64 0.13
CA LEU A 47 -8.52 -0.87 1.08
C LEU A 47 -9.80 -0.11 0.73
N GLU A 48 -9.69 1.12 0.21
CA GLU A 48 -10.84 1.91 -0.20
C GLU A 48 -11.54 1.30 -1.42
N THR A 49 -10.76 0.79 -2.39
CA THR A 49 -11.28 0.04 -3.55
C THR A 49 -12.04 -1.20 -3.09
N MET A 50 -11.46 -1.95 -2.15
CA MET A 50 -12.11 -3.11 -1.54
C MET A 50 -13.39 -2.75 -0.80
N ARG A 51 -13.39 -1.65 -0.02
CA ARG A 51 -14.58 -1.17 0.69
C ARG A 51 -15.70 -0.85 -0.30
N GLN A 52 -15.39 -0.21 -1.42
CA GLN A 52 -16.37 0.11 -2.46
C GLN A 52 -16.94 -1.15 -3.11
N ALA A 53 -16.08 -2.10 -3.52
CA ALA A 53 -16.52 -3.36 -4.10
C ALA A 53 -17.40 -4.17 -3.15
N LEU A 54 -17.00 -4.28 -1.88
CA LEU A 54 -17.81 -4.90 -0.83
C LEU A 54 -19.16 -4.18 -0.66
N THR A 55 -19.18 -2.85 -0.69
CA THR A 55 -20.42 -2.07 -0.56
C THR A 55 -21.40 -2.40 -1.68
N LEU A 56 -20.91 -2.52 -2.92
CA LEU A 56 -21.71 -2.93 -4.07
C LEU A 56 -22.22 -4.37 -3.91
N TYR A 57 -21.33 -5.31 -3.58
CA TYR A 57 -21.69 -6.70 -3.34
C TYR A 57 -22.80 -6.85 -2.28
N LYS A 58 -22.73 -6.07 -1.20
CA LYS A 58 -23.76 -6.06 -0.15
C LYS A 58 -25.09 -5.48 -0.62
N GLN A 59 -25.10 -4.51 -1.54
CA GLN A 59 -26.34 -3.99 -2.10
C GLN A 59 -27.13 -5.09 -2.82
N ASP A 60 -26.42 -6.01 -3.48
CA ASP A 60 -27.03 -7.09 -4.25
C ASP A 60 -27.32 -8.34 -3.41
N ASN A 61 -26.47 -8.64 -2.42
CA ASN A 61 -26.55 -9.89 -1.63
C ASN A 61 -27.05 -9.70 -0.18
N ALA A 62 -27.19 -8.46 0.31
CA ALA A 62 -27.51 -8.09 1.70
C ALA A 62 -26.45 -8.45 2.77
N TYR A 63 -25.34 -9.09 2.39
CA TYR A 63 -24.20 -9.41 3.24
C TYR A 63 -22.88 -9.22 2.48
N TYR A 64 -21.75 -9.24 3.18
CA TYR A 64 -20.41 -9.05 2.62
C TYR A 64 -19.68 -10.37 2.31
N SER A 65 -20.08 -11.46 2.96
CA SER A 65 -19.59 -12.82 2.71
C SER A 65 -20.57 -13.83 3.32
N GLU A 66 -20.72 -15.01 2.71
CA GLU A 66 -21.53 -16.12 3.25
C GLU A 66 -20.89 -16.78 4.49
N SER A 67 -19.62 -16.46 4.78
CA SER A 67 -18.86 -17.03 5.90
C SER A 67 -18.53 -15.97 6.94
N ASN A 68 -18.50 -16.36 8.20
CA ASN A 68 -17.98 -15.54 9.31
C ASN A 68 -16.44 -15.53 9.36
N SER A 69 -15.79 -16.47 8.68
CA SER A 69 -14.35 -16.55 8.53
C SER A 69 -14.00 -16.00 7.16
N VAL A 70 -13.64 -14.71 7.14
CA VAL A 70 -13.20 -14.01 5.94
C VAL A 70 -11.69 -13.88 5.97
N ASN A 71 -11.07 -13.95 4.79
CA ASN A 71 -9.69 -13.56 4.59
C ASN A 71 -9.62 -12.60 3.38
N PHE A 72 -8.59 -11.76 3.34
CA PHE A 72 -8.51 -10.73 2.30
C PHE A 72 -8.39 -11.33 0.88
N PRO A 73 -7.52 -12.32 0.61
CA PRO A 73 -7.37 -12.87 -0.74
C PRO A 73 -8.61 -13.59 -1.28
N ALA A 74 -9.36 -14.32 -0.44
CA ALA A 74 -10.59 -14.98 -0.88
C ALA A 74 -11.70 -13.96 -1.16
N LEU A 75 -11.79 -12.87 -0.38
CA LEU A 75 -12.71 -11.77 -0.70
C LEU A 75 -12.37 -11.12 -2.04
N VAL A 76 -11.09 -10.87 -2.32
CA VAL A 76 -10.66 -10.35 -3.63
C VAL A 76 -11.08 -11.31 -4.74
N THR A 77 -10.83 -12.61 -4.56
CA THR A 77 -11.16 -13.64 -5.56
C THR A 77 -12.66 -13.73 -5.81
N SER A 78 -13.49 -13.70 -4.76
CA SER A 78 -14.95 -13.76 -4.91
C SER A 78 -15.49 -12.49 -5.57
N LEU A 79 -15.03 -11.31 -5.13
CA LEU A 79 -15.47 -10.03 -5.72
C LEU A 79 -15.03 -9.87 -7.16
N TYR A 80 -13.87 -10.42 -7.55
CA TYR A 80 -13.45 -10.47 -8.94
C TYR A 80 -14.31 -11.43 -9.77
N ALA A 81 -14.60 -12.62 -9.24
CA ALA A 81 -15.45 -13.60 -9.91
C ALA A 81 -16.88 -13.08 -10.16
N ASP A 82 -17.39 -12.28 -9.22
CA ASP A 82 -18.70 -11.63 -9.31
C ASP A 82 -18.65 -10.23 -9.99
N GLU A 83 -17.53 -9.88 -10.62
CA GLU A 83 -17.33 -8.65 -11.42
C GLU A 83 -17.38 -7.31 -10.65
N TYR A 84 -17.30 -7.31 -9.31
CA TYR A 84 -17.20 -6.09 -8.50
C TYR A 84 -15.78 -5.52 -8.42
N LEU A 85 -14.76 -6.31 -8.76
CA LEU A 85 -13.37 -5.87 -8.87
C LEU A 85 -12.85 -6.07 -10.29
N SER A 86 -12.06 -5.13 -10.77
CA SER A 86 -11.40 -5.21 -12.09
C SER A 86 -10.07 -5.97 -12.06
N GLU A 87 -9.43 -6.09 -10.89
CA GLU A 87 -8.16 -6.79 -10.72
C GLU A 87 -8.35 -8.07 -9.90
N PRO A 88 -7.81 -9.21 -10.35
CA PRO A 88 -8.00 -10.50 -9.69
C PRO A 88 -7.19 -10.66 -8.40
N VAL A 89 -6.18 -9.81 -8.20
CA VAL A 89 -5.29 -9.84 -7.04
C VAL A 89 -4.90 -8.41 -6.68
N ILE A 90 -4.92 -8.11 -5.38
CA ILE A 90 -4.39 -6.88 -4.81
C ILE A 90 -3.16 -7.26 -3.97
N GLU A 91 -1.97 -6.90 -4.46
CA GLU A 91 -0.71 -7.20 -3.78
C GLU A 91 -0.07 -5.96 -3.16
N ASP A 92 0.67 -6.17 -2.07
CA ASP A 92 1.41 -5.10 -1.41
C ASP A 92 2.62 -4.65 -2.26
N PRO A 93 2.86 -3.33 -2.42
CA PRO A 93 3.93 -2.82 -3.28
C PRO A 93 5.37 -3.14 -2.84
N LYS A 94 5.58 -3.62 -1.61
CA LYS A 94 6.92 -3.90 -1.07
C LYS A 94 7.17 -5.39 -0.90
N ASN A 95 6.18 -6.12 -0.40
CA ASN A 95 6.33 -7.51 -0.02
C ASN A 95 5.23 -8.36 -0.65
N ASN A 96 5.59 -9.48 -1.29
CA ASN A 96 4.68 -10.62 -1.49
C ASN A 96 4.29 -11.33 -0.17
N ALA A 97 4.46 -10.68 0.99
CA ALA A 97 4.14 -11.26 2.28
C ALA A 97 2.63 -11.18 2.51
N THR A 98 2.08 -12.32 2.92
CA THR A 98 0.64 -12.59 3.14
C THR A 98 -0.04 -11.71 4.19
N TYR A 99 0.68 -10.84 4.90
CA TYR A 99 0.20 -10.15 6.12
C TYR A 99 0.02 -8.63 5.98
N ALA A 100 0.29 -8.05 4.82
CA ALA A 100 0.13 -6.60 4.64
C ALA A 100 -1.35 -6.19 4.66
N TYR A 101 -2.23 -7.00 4.07
CA TYR A 101 -3.67 -6.81 4.06
C TYR A 101 -4.37 -7.91 4.82
N GLN A 102 -5.32 -7.53 5.67
CA GLN A 102 -6.14 -8.45 6.45
C GLN A 102 -7.61 -8.05 6.33
N ALA A 103 -8.50 -9.03 6.46
CA ALA A 103 -9.93 -8.83 6.53
C ALA A 103 -10.45 -9.66 7.69
N SER A 104 -11.36 -9.09 8.48
CA SER A 104 -12.03 -9.81 9.56
C SER A 104 -13.51 -9.50 9.58
N CYS A 105 -14.32 -10.52 9.85
CA CYS A 105 -15.75 -10.34 10.03
C CYS A 105 -16.01 -9.93 11.47
N THR A 106 -16.62 -8.76 11.67
CA THR A 106 -16.86 -8.19 13.00
C THR A 106 -18.32 -8.32 13.45
N ALA A 107 -19.23 -8.64 12.53
CA ALA A 107 -20.63 -8.94 12.87
C ALA A 107 -21.24 -9.90 11.85
N ILE A 108 -22.11 -10.79 12.34
CA ILE A 108 -22.83 -11.78 11.55
C ILE A 108 -24.34 -11.62 11.70
N ASN A 109 -25.11 -12.07 10.71
CA ASN A 109 -26.56 -12.20 10.81
C ASN A 109 -26.96 -13.57 11.40
N ALA A 110 -28.27 -13.82 11.51
CA ALA A 110 -28.83 -15.09 12.00
C ALA A 110 -28.51 -16.30 11.10
N SER A 111 -28.06 -16.07 9.87
CA SER A 111 -27.66 -17.10 8.90
C SER A 111 -26.14 -17.32 8.86
N ASN A 112 -25.39 -16.76 9.81
CA ASN A 112 -23.92 -16.78 9.87
C ASN A 112 -23.19 -16.02 8.74
N ASN A 113 -23.90 -15.25 7.93
CA ASN A 113 -23.27 -14.41 6.89
C ASN A 113 -22.64 -13.17 7.53
N CYS A 114 -21.50 -12.75 7.02
CA CYS A 114 -20.82 -11.56 7.48
C CYS A 114 -21.55 -10.30 7.03
N ILE A 115 -21.95 -9.45 7.99
CA ILE A 115 -22.68 -8.19 7.71
C ILE A 115 -21.85 -6.94 8.02
N LYS A 116 -20.66 -7.11 8.60
CA LYS A 116 -19.68 -6.05 8.86
C LYS A 116 -18.27 -6.59 8.71
N VAL A 117 -17.49 -6.01 7.81
CA VAL A 117 -16.09 -6.39 7.55
C VAL A 117 -15.18 -5.24 7.96
N THR A 118 -14.12 -5.56 8.70
CA THR A 118 -13.00 -4.66 8.97
C THR A 118 -11.83 -5.08 8.10
N LEU A 119 -11.38 -4.17 7.24
CA LEU A 119 -10.20 -4.33 6.40
C LEU A 119 -9.04 -3.59 7.06
N THR A 120 -7.88 -4.23 7.13
CA THR A 120 -6.69 -3.69 7.80
C THR A 120 -5.50 -3.74 6.86
N ALA A 121 -4.74 -2.65 6.80
CA ALA A 121 -3.44 -2.60 6.15
C ALA A 121 -2.34 -2.25 7.17
N THR A 122 -1.22 -2.94 7.11
CA THR A 122 -0.05 -2.64 7.96
C THR A 122 0.83 -1.58 7.28
N LEU A 123 0.98 -0.40 7.88
CA LEU A 123 1.72 0.74 7.32
C LEU A 123 3.19 0.75 7.76
N GLU A 124 4.04 1.28 6.89
CA GLU A 124 5.45 1.53 7.18
C GLU A 124 5.66 2.91 7.83
N PRO A 125 6.70 3.11 8.68
CA PRO A 125 7.73 2.14 9.03
C PRO A 125 7.41 1.28 10.27
N ASP A 126 6.52 1.74 11.15
CA ASP A 126 6.35 1.18 12.50
C ASP A 126 5.33 0.02 12.60
N ALA A 127 4.90 -0.51 11.45
CA ALA A 127 3.85 -1.54 11.37
C ALA A 127 2.50 -1.10 11.98
N GLU A 128 2.20 0.20 11.90
CA GLU A 128 0.93 0.78 12.34
C GLU A 128 -0.24 0.22 11.53
N ALA A 129 -1.29 -0.24 12.21
CA ALA A 129 -2.49 -0.73 11.55
C ALA A 129 -3.36 0.44 11.04
N TYR A 130 -3.77 0.36 9.78
CA TYR A 130 -4.77 1.24 9.19
C TYR A 130 -6.04 0.43 8.90
N ASP A 131 -7.09 0.69 9.67
CA ASP A 131 -8.36 -0.01 9.58
C ASP A 131 -9.40 0.82 8.84
N ILE A 132 -10.18 0.16 7.98
CA ILE A 132 -11.38 0.71 7.37
C ILE A 132 -12.52 -0.29 7.50
N ILE A 133 -13.72 0.23 7.82
CA ILE A 133 -14.91 -0.59 8.03
C ILE A 133 -15.81 -0.46 6.81
N ALA A 134 -16.25 -1.59 6.27
CA ALA A 134 -17.37 -1.66 5.33
C ALA A 134 -18.67 -1.85 6.13
N PHE A 135 -19.62 -0.92 5.97
CA PHE A 135 -20.89 -0.86 6.72
C PHE A 135 -22.09 -1.31 5.93
#